data_AF-A0A961IQ94-F1
#
_entry.id   AF-A0A961IQ94-F1
#
_cell.length_a   1.000
_cell.length_b   1.000
_cell.length_c   1.000
_cell.angle_alpha   90.00
_cell.angle_beta   90.00
_cell.angle_gamma   90.00
#
_symmetry.space_group_name_H-M   'P 1'
#
loop_
_entity.id
_entity.type
_entity.pdbx_description
1 polymer ?
#
loop_
_entity_poly.entity_id
_entity_poly.type
_entity_poly.pdbx_seq_one_letter_code
_entity_poly.pdbx_strand_id
1 'polypeptide(L)'
;MSIQDKRDRSVALGYAGLGFEFVGIFLFFTLGGYFLDRYFFERPKVWLFVGLFLGLAGSFYHLYRRVLVMQMAADDEKSQPRTEPESASAQMDRIERGLRDVGDRIDEEVRRSHDRRTRGGS
;
A
#
# COMPACT_ATOMS: atom_id res chain seq x y z
N MET A 1 -9.41 -25.35 13.22
CA MET A 1 -9.51 -23.88 13.37
C MET A 1 -8.92 -23.26 12.11
N SER A 2 -9.76 -22.67 11.25
CA SER A 2 -9.40 -22.30 9.87
C SER A 2 -8.53 -21.04 9.83
N ILE A 3 -7.60 -20.97 8.87
CA ILE A 3 -6.68 -19.83 8.63
C ILE A 3 -7.44 -18.50 8.41
N GLN A 4 -8.71 -18.57 8.03
CA GLN A 4 -9.59 -17.41 7.86
C GLN A 4 -9.89 -16.69 9.19
N ASP A 5 -10.13 -17.44 10.27
CA ASP A 5 -10.43 -16.92 11.62
C ASP A 5 -9.26 -16.10 12.20
N LYS A 6 -8.02 -16.51 11.94
CA LYS A 6 -6.82 -15.77 12.38
C LYS A 6 -6.71 -14.40 11.71
N ARG A 7 -7.08 -14.31 10.43
CA ARG A 7 -7.00 -13.08 9.63
C ARG A 7 -8.08 -12.09 10.05
N ASP A 8 -9.29 -12.58 10.26
CA ASP A 8 -10.42 -11.77 10.73
C ASP A 8 -10.17 -11.22 12.14
N ARG A 9 -9.59 -12.04 13.04
CA ARG A 9 -9.12 -11.58 14.36
C ARG A 9 -8.02 -10.52 14.27
N SER A 10 -7.00 -10.71 13.42
CA SER A 10 -5.90 -9.74 13.33
C SER A 10 -6.39 -8.39 12.80
N VAL A 11 -7.33 -8.41 11.85
CA VAL A 11 -7.94 -7.19 11.30
C VAL A 11 -8.85 -6.53 12.34
N ALA A 12 -9.67 -7.31 13.05
CA ALA A 12 -10.51 -6.81 14.13
C ALA A 12 -9.70 -6.21 15.30
N LEU A 13 -8.59 -6.86 15.70
CA LEU A 13 -7.68 -6.31 16.72
C LEU A 13 -7.02 -5.00 16.23
N GLY A 14 -6.66 -4.91 14.96
CA GLY A 14 -6.11 -3.69 14.35
C GLY A 14 -7.07 -2.50 14.45
N TYR A 15 -8.35 -2.70 14.11
CA TYR A 15 -9.36 -1.66 14.21
C TYR A 15 -9.73 -1.32 15.67
N ALA A 16 -9.77 -2.31 16.56
CA ALA A 16 -10.05 -2.10 17.98
C ALA A 16 -8.98 -1.23 18.65
N GLY A 17 -7.69 -1.46 18.34
CA GLY A 17 -6.60 -0.63 18.85
C GLY A 17 -6.68 0.82 18.37
N LEU A 18 -7.20 1.03 17.16
CA LEU A 18 -7.37 2.36 16.57
C LEU A 18 -8.51 3.14 17.23
N GLY A 19 -9.63 2.46 17.52
CA GLY A 19 -10.72 3.03 18.32
C GLY A 19 -10.31 3.34 19.76
N PHE A 20 -9.50 2.48 20.38
CA PHE A 20 -9.00 2.71 21.73
C PHE A 20 -8.13 3.98 21.81
N GLU A 21 -7.25 4.17 20.84
CA GLU A 21 -6.38 5.36 20.75
C GLU A 21 -7.21 6.64 20.53
N PHE A 22 -8.25 6.57 19.69
CA PHE A 22 -9.20 7.67 19.48
C PHE A 22 -9.90 8.07 20.79
N VAL A 23 -10.43 7.08 21.52
CA VAL A 23 -11.12 7.30 22.80
C VAL A 23 -10.15 7.82 23.85
N GLY A 24 -8.90 7.32 23.87
CA GLY A 24 -7.85 7.76 24.78
C GLY A 24 -7.50 9.24 24.62
N ILE A 25 -7.23 9.69 23.39
CA ILE A 25 -6.93 11.10 23.08
C ILE A 25 -8.14 11.99 23.42
N PHE A 26 -9.33 11.55 23.04
CA PHE A 26 -10.58 12.27 23.32
C PHE A 26 -10.82 12.44 24.82
N LEU A 27 -10.70 11.36 25.61
CA LEU A 27 -10.83 11.42 27.06
C LEU A 27 -9.75 12.29 27.68
N PHE A 28 -8.49 12.16 27.25
CA PHE A 28 -7.39 12.94 27.81
C PHE A 28 -7.64 14.45 27.69
N PHE A 29 -8.02 14.91 26.50
CA PHE A 29 -8.33 16.33 26.28
C PHE A 29 -9.63 16.78 26.96
N THR A 30 -10.65 15.90 27.02
CA THR A 30 -11.92 16.21 27.68
C THR A 30 -11.75 16.32 29.20
N LEU A 31 -11.07 15.36 29.84
CA LEU A 31 -10.78 15.39 31.27
C LEU A 31 -9.79 16.51 31.60
N GLY A 32 -8.80 16.77 30.74
CA GLY A 32 -7.89 17.90 30.89
C GLY A 32 -8.62 19.24 30.86
N GLY A 33 -9.54 19.42 29.90
CA GLY A 33 -10.41 20.60 29.83
C GLY A 33 -11.31 20.75 31.05
N TYR A 34 -11.88 19.65 31.55
CA TYR A 34 -12.68 19.65 32.79
C TYR A 34 -11.86 19.98 34.04
N PHE A 35 -10.64 19.46 34.15
CA PHE A 35 -9.77 19.75 35.30
C PHE A 35 -9.31 21.22 35.28
N LEU A 36 -8.99 21.76 34.10
CA LEU A 36 -8.72 23.19 33.93
C LEU A 36 -9.94 24.04 34.32
N ASP A 37 -11.13 23.66 33.88
CA ASP A 37 -12.38 24.35 34.22
C ASP A 37 -12.64 24.37 35.74
N ARG A 38 -12.18 23.33 36.45
CA ARG A 38 -12.27 23.24 37.92
C ARG A 38 -11.16 24.01 38.64
N TYR A 39 -9.98 24.16 38.03
CA TYR A 39 -8.85 24.88 38.62
C TYR A 39 -8.99 26.40 38.48
N PHE A 40 -9.56 26.85 37.36
CA PHE A 40 -9.96 28.24 37.16
C PHE A 40 -11.35 28.45 37.76
N PHE A 41 -11.42 28.49 39.09
CA PHE A 41 -12.63 28.90 39.82
C PHE A 41 -13.11 30.26 39.26
N GLU A 42 -14.30 30.28 38.66
CA GLU A 42 -15.14 31.44 38.27
C GLU A 42 -15.39 31.66 36.75
N ARG A 43 -16.54 31.14 36.28
CA ARG A 43 -17.24 31.40 35.00
C ARG A 43 -16.55 30.91 33.71
N PRO A 44 -17.25 31.02 32.56
CA PRO A 44 -18.02 29.97 31.88
C PRO A 44 -17.17 28.73 31.51
N LYS A 45 -17.82 27.59 31.20
CA LYS A 45 -17.21 26.27 30.90
C LYS A 45 -16.37 26.19 29.61
N VAL A 46 -15.70 27.28 29.24
CA VAL A 46 -15.03 27.49 27.96
C VAL A 46 -13.89 26.49 27.80
N TRP A 47 -13.14 26.20 28.86
CA TRP A 47 -12.03 25.24 28.82
C TRP A 47 -12.47 23.81 28.53
N LEU A 48 -13.67 23.43 28.99
CA LEU A 48 -14.25 22.14 28.66
C LEU A 48 -14.62 22.06 27.17
N PHE A 49 -15.18 23.13 26.58
CA PHE A 49 -15.47 23.17 25.15
C PHE A 49 -14.19 23.20 24.30
N VAL A 50 -13.19 23.95 24.72
CA VAL A 50 -11.87 23.98 24.05
C VAL A 50 -11.24 22.60 24.08
N GLY A 51 -11.22 21.95 25.26
CA GLY A 51 -10.73 20.57 25.40
C GLY A 51 -11.53 19.58 24.58
N LEU A 52 -12.87 19.70 24.54
CA LEU A 52 -13.72 18.85 23.72
C LEU A 52 -13.43 19.01 22.22
N PHE A 53 -13.35 20.25 21.72
CA PHE A 53 -13.07 20.52 20.31
C PHE A 53 -11.65 20.14 19.90
N LEU A 54 -10.65 20.42 20.73
CA LEU A 54 -9.28 19.97 20.48
C LEU A 54 -9.16 18.45 20.55
N GLY A 55 -9.83 17.81 21.51
CA GLY A 55 -9.88 16.36 21.62
C GLY A 55 -10.53 15.73 20.38
N LEU A 56 -11.66 16.28 19.94
CA LEU A 56 -12.35 15.83 18.74
C LEU A 56 -11.47 16.01 17.49
N ALA A 57 -10.95 17.22 17.26
CA ALA A 57 -10.11 17.55 16.11
C ALA A 57 -8.81 16.74 16.12
N GLY A 58 -8.18 16.58 17.29
CA GLY A 58 -6.97 15.79 17.47
C GLY A 58 -7.19 14.30 17.19
N SER A 59 -8.29 13.73 17.70
CA SER A 59 -8.64 12.34 17.43
C SER A 59 -8.95 12.09 15.95
N PHE A 60 -9.65 13.01 15.28
CA PHE A 60 -9.86 12.94 13.82
C PHE A 60 -8.56 13.10 13.02
N TYR A 61 -7.68 14.02 13.41
CA TYR A 61 -6.38 14.20 12.77
C TYR A 61 -5.54 12.92 12.87
N HIS A 62 -5.52 12.28 14.04
CA HIS A 62 -4.81 11.03 14.25
C HIS A 62 -5.38 9.90 13.37
N LEU A 63 -6.71 9.78 13.31
CA LEU A 63 -7.39 8.82 12.45
C LEU A 63 -7.05 9.05 10.98
N TYR A 64 -7.17 10.29 10.50
CA TYR A 64 -6.87 10.65 9.11
C TYR A 64 -5.43 10.33 8.74
N ARG A 65 -4.46 10.74 9.57
CA ARG A 65 -3.03 10.48 9.34
C ARG A 65 -2.74 8.98 9.27
N ARG A 66 -3.37 8.18 10.14
CA ARG A 66 -3.15 6.73 10.20
C ARG A 66 -3.74 5.99 9.01
N VAL A 67 -4.92 6.42 8.54
CA VAL A 67 -5.51 5.92 7.28
C VAL A 67 -4.62 6.26 6.09
N LEU A 68 -4.07 7.48 6.04
CA LEU A 68 -3.19 7.91 4.95
C LEU A 68 -1.87 7.12 4.94
N VAL A 69 -1.28 6.88 6.11
CA VAL A 69 -0.10 6.02 6.26
C VAL A 69 -0.41 4.57 5.88
N MET A 70 -1.60 4.05 6.20
CA MET A 70 -2.02 2.71 5.77
C MET A 70 -2.20 2.60 4.26
N GLN A 71 -2.67 3.67 3.58
CA GLN A 71 -2.73 3.69 2.13
C GLN A 71 -1.33 3.71 1.52
N MET A 72 -0.42 4.54 2.04
CA MET A 72 0.97 4.58 1.59
C MET A 72 1.69 3.24 1.86
N ALA A 73 1.45 2.59 2.99
CA ALA A 73 2.01 1.27 3.30
C ALA A 73 1.42 0.16 2.40
N ALA A 74 0.14 0.25 2.05
CA ALA A 74 -0.49 -0.69 1.11
C ALA A 74 0.00 -0.48 -0.33
N ASP A 75 0.28 0.76 -0.71
CA ASP A 75 0.87 1.09 -2.00
C ASP A 75 2.36 0.70 -2.05
N ASP A 76 3.11 0.84 -0.96
CA ASP A 76 4.51 0.39 -0.82
C ASP A 76 4.61 -1.14 -0.76
N GLU A 77 3.66 -1.86 -0.16
CA GLU A 77 3.63 -3.33 -0.20
C GLU A 77 3.32 -3.85 -1.61
N LYS A 78 2.53 -3.11 -2.39
CA LYS A 78 2.29 -3.38 -3.81
C LYS A 78 3.44 -2.93 -4.71
N SER A 79 4.29 -2.02 -4.21
CA SER A 79 5.45 -1.45 -4.91
C SER A 79 6.78 -1.98 -4.41
N GLN A 80 6.81 -2.90 -3.43
CA GLN A 80 8.01 -3.65 -3.10
C GLN A 80 8.39 -4.44 -4.35
N PRO A 81 9.49 -4.08 -5.04
CA PRO A 81 10.05 -4.96 -6.02
C PRO A 81 10.52 -6.15 -5.20
N ARG A 82 9.84 -7.28 -5.38
CA ARG A 82 10.36 -8.60 -5.07
C ARG A 82 11.84 -8.56 -5.47
N THR A 83 12.73 -8.50 -4.48
CA THR A 83 14.17 -8.68 -4.68
C THR A 83 14.35 -10.14 -5.07
N GLU A 84 13.96 -10.44 -6.30
CA GLU A 84 14.19 -11.68 -6.98
C GLU A 84 15.02 -11.32 -8.23
N PRO A 85 16.23 -11.87 -8.37
CA PRO A 85 16.98 -11.82 -9.62
C PRO A 85 16.26 -12.52 -10.79
N GLU A 86 15.02 -13.01 -10.58
CA GLU A 86 14.14 -13.64 -11.57
C GLU A 86 13.72 -12.69 -12.70
N SER A 87 13.63 -11.37 -12.47
CA SER A 87 13.25 -10.46 -13.57
C SER A 87 14.35 -10.31 -14.62
N ALA A 88 15.62 -10.49 -14.27
CA ALA A 88 16.73 -10.43 -15.22
C ALA A 88 16.85 -11.73 -16.01
N SER A 89 16.77 -12.89 -15.34
CA SER A 89 16.80 -14.20 -16.00
C SER A 89 15.56 -14.47 -16.83
N ALA A 90 14.36 -14.11 -16.34
CA ALA A 90 13.12 -14.27 -17.10
C ALA A 90 13.01 -13.31 -18.30
N GLN A 91 13.62 -12.11 -18.21
CA GLN A 91 13.77 -11.22 -19.36
C GLN A 91 14.78 -11.78 -20.35
N MET A 92 15.92 -12.31 -19.88
CA MET A 92 16.93 -12.95 -20.72
C MET A 92 16.35 -14.15 -21.47
N ASP A 93 15.57 -15.01 -20.82
CA ASP A 93 14.88 -16.15 -21.44
C ASP A 93 13.86 -15.73 -22.51
N ARG A 94 13.23 -14.56 -22.37
CA ARG A 94 12.32 -14.03 -23.41
C ARG A 94 13.11 -13.48 -24.59
N ILE A 95 14.21 -12.79 -24.34
CA ILE A 95 15.09 -12.24 -25.36
C ILE A 95 15.76 -13.36 -26.14
N GLU A 96 16.27 -14.39 -25.47
CA GLU A 96 16.91 -15.55 -26.11
C GLU A 96 15.93 -16.33 -26.98
N ARG A 97 14.71 -16.59 -26.49
CA ARG A 97 13.65 -17.22 -27.29
C ARG A 97 13.26 -16.37 -28.50
N GLY A 98 13.19 -15.05 -28.34
CA GLY A 98 12.91 -14.13 -29.44
C GLY A 98 14.01 -14.12 -30.51
N LEU A 99 15.28 -14.11 -30.09
CA LEU A 99 16.43 -14.15 -31.00
C LEU A 99 16.51 -15.48 -31.75
N ARG A 100 16.16 -16.59 -31.11
CA ARG A 100 16.10 -17.91 -31.74
C ARG A 100 15.03 -18.00 -32.83
N ASP A 101 13.83 -17.48 -32.56
CA ASP A 101 12.75 -17.40 -33.56
C ASP A 101 13.15 -16.54 -34.77
N VAL A 102 13.81 -15.41 -34.52
CA VAL A 102 14.30 -14.53 -35.59
C VAL A 102 15.38 -15.23 -36.43
N GLY A 103 16.30 -15.97 -35.80
CA GLY A 103 17.31 -16.76 -36.48
C GLY A 103 16.70 -17.81 -37.41
N ASP A 104 15.72 -18.56 -36.92
CA ASP A 104 15.03 -19.60 -37.71
C ASP A 104 14.29 -19.00 -38.91
N ARG A 105 13.64 -17.84 -38.73
CA ARG A 105 12.98 -17.12 -39.85
C ARG A 105 13.97 -16.63 -40.90
N ILE A 106 15.12 -16.10 -40.49
CA ILE A 106 16.13 -15.62 -41.43
C ILE A 106 16.68 -16.80 -42.24
N ASP A 107 16.97 -17.93 -41.60
CA ASP A 107 17.47 -19.13 -42.28
C ASP A 107 16.44 -19.67 -43.29
N GLU A 108 15.16 -19.64 -42.94
CA GLU A 108 14.08 -19.99 -43.85
C GLU A 108 13.99 -19.03 -45.04
N GLU A 109 14.10 -17.72 -44.81
CA GLU A 109 14.06 -16.70 -45.86
C GLU A 109 15.26 -16.82 -46.81
N VAL A 110 16.46 -17.08 -46.27
CA VAL A 110 17.68 -17.32 -47.06
C VAL A 110 17.52 -18.56 -47.92
N ARG A 111 17.02 -19.67 -47.35
CA ARG A 111 16.76 -20.91 -48.07
C ARG A 111 15.72 -20.71 -49.19
N ARG A 112 14.65 -19.97 -48.94
CA ARG A 112 13.66 -19.60 -49.96
C ARG A 112 14.25 -18.71 -51.06
N SER A 113 15.13 -17.78 -50.70
CA SER A 113 15.79 -16.90 -51.67
C SER A 113 16.77 -17.66 -52.57
N HIS A 114 17.45 -18.68 -52.03
CA HIS A 114 18.38 -19.52 -52.78
C HIS A 114 17.65 -20.42 -53.80
N ASP A 115 16.51 -21.00 -53.42
CA ASP A 115 15.70 -21.85 -54.34
C ASP A 115 15.06 -21.04 -55.48
N ARG A 116 14.75 -19.74 -55.25
CA ARG A 116 14.26 -18.85 -56.32
C ARG A 116 15.34 -18.50 -57.35
N ARG A 117 16.62 -18.44 -56.96
CA ARG A 117 17.72 -18.14 -57.89
C ARG A 117 18.08 -19.33 -58.78
N THR A 118 17.96 -20.56 -58.28
CA THR A 118 18.32 -21.77 -59.05
C THR A 118 17.25 -22.20 -60.06
N ARG A 119 15.97 -21.81 -59.88
CA ARG A 119 14.88 -22.10 -60.83
C ARG A 119 14.62 -21.02 -61.89
N GLY A 120 15.23 -19.84 -61.77
CA GLY A 120 14.97 -18.68 -62.66
C GLY A 120 15.97 -18.46 -63.80
N GLY A 121 17.02 -19.27 -63.91
CA GLY A 121 18.02 -19.17 -64.97
C GLY A 121 17.83 -20.26 -66.03
N SER A 122 16.90 -20.02 -66.96
CA SER A 122 16.87 -20.67 -68.28
C SER A 122 17.61 -19.80 -69.28
#